data_AF-A0A3C1EF18-F1
#
_entry.id   AF-A0A3C1EF18-F1
#
_cell.length_a   1.000
_cell.length_b   1.000
_cell.length_c   1.000
_cell.angle_alpha   90.00
_cell.angle_beta   90.00
_cell.angle_gamma   90.00
#
_symmetry.space_group_name_H-M   'P 1'
#
loop_
_entity.id
_entity.type
_entity.pdbx_description
1 polymer ?
#
loop_
_entity_poly.entity_id
_entity_poly.type
_entity_poly.pdbx_seq_one_letter_code
_entity_poly.pdbx_strand_id
1 'polypeptide(L)'
;MQAPPQTDLLKRLFSEVAEPKSFEVFYQVGRDADSPARLYDILAALGIPRNDLSEIAHATLNSIEELTSEDNSDWLDFRWKLTAFVHVQDIFDVIIHESKDLRTWFQQYYFYYESCVILAESILSGLNGFYVASDALLRPFLEFTLLQNYYYRVSRKASTYSLIEEYFNRGKHPSWNTVLRNAIPDDSFCRPIRFRLQTNLAGLSESSTHPYHPDNSPVQHRKSEHGHSLVGLFFWEKTRFILDAALWAYYVNFPLLFHPVDVVRKFGYNSPVGIVVDKQCAEAVRHSLSADDYQAFKEYSEGHEGTTAVLEWVDSRPNLTDKEIQSTWNEKENGKWLGLWEGYCLQMAKLRATRKGMAFRQSQQKEPPDALLRDAASLAGWKRISRREKRRRN
;
A
#
# COMPACT_ATOMS: atom_id res chain seq x y z
N MET A 1 2.01 -34.18 17.18
CA MET A 1 2.90 -33.06 16.78
C MET A 1 2.61 -31.88 17.69
N GLN A 2 3.53 -31.52 18.58
CA GLN A 2 3.40 -30.32 19.43
C GLN A 2 3.59 -29.08 18.54
N ALA A 3 2.70 -28.10 18.66
CA ALA A 3 2.87 -26.81 18.01
C ALA A 3 4.22 -26.20 18.46
N PRO A 4 5.01 -25.59 17.55
CA PRO A 4 6.25 -24.95 17.94
C PRO A 4 5.94 -23.76 18.88
N PRO A 5 6.82 -23.47 19.86
CA PRO A 5 6.64 -22.37 20.79
C PRO A 5 6.86 -21.03 20.05
N GLN A 6 5.80 -20.50 19.43
CA GLN A 6 5.82 -19.22 18.71
C GLN A 6 5.62 -17.99 19.62
N THR A 7 5.62 -18.12 20.94
CA THR A 7 5.05 -17.07 21.81
C THR A 7 6.03 -16.15 22.54
N ASP A 8 7.29 -16.50 22.78
CA ASP A 8 8.16 -15.66 23.63
C ASP A 8 8.95 -14.59 22.86
N LEU A 9 9.41 -14.90 21.65
CA LEU A 9 10.18 -13.95 20.83
C LEU A 9 9.30 -12.80 20.31
N LEU A 10 8.09 -13.11 19.81
CA LEU A 10 7.13 -12.11 19.36
C LEU A 10 6.68 -11.21 20.50
N LYS A 11 6.35 -11.76 21.68
CA LYS A 11 5.99 -10.98 22.87
C LYS A 11 7.13 -10.03 23.29
N ARG A 12 8.38 -10.48 23.22
CA ARG A 12 9.54 -9.66 23.55
C ARG A 12 9.75 -8.53 22.55
N LEU A 13 9.60 -8.81 21.25
CA LEU A 13 9.62 -7.78 20.20
C LEU A 13 8.47 -6.77 20.35
N PHE A 14 7.27 -7.21 20.73
CA PHE A 14 6.14 -6.32 21.04
C PHE A 14 6.39 -5.43 22.26
N SER A 15 7.11 -5.92 23.27
CA SER A 15 7.44 -5.13 24.47
C SER A 15 8.57 -4.11 24.26
N GLU A 16 9.43 -4.32 23.26
CA GLU A 16 10.58 -3.45 22.96
C GLU A 16 10.24 -2.36 21.93
N VAL A 17 9.20 -2.54 21.14
CA VAL A 17 8.63 -1.51 20.26
C VAL A 17 7.62 -0.73 21.10
N ALA A 18 8.07 0.42 21.62
CA ALA A 18 7.33 1.36 22.47
C ALA A 18 5.81 1.26 22.39
N GLU A 19 5.13 1.19 23.55
CA GLU A 19 3.67 1.22 23.67
C GLU A 19 3.06 2.16 22.62
N PRO A 20 2.18 1.65 21.73
CA PRO A 20 1.50 2.44 20.73
C PRO A 20 0.85 3.68 21.36
N LYS A 21 1.43 4.86 21.13
CA LYS A 21 0.73 6.13 21.34
C LYS A 21 -0.30 6.24 20.22
N SER A 22 -1.46 5.61 20.42
CA SER A 22 -2.66 5.59 19.57
C SER A 22 -2.40 5.44 18.06
N PHE A 23 -2.57 4.23 17.53
CA PHE A 23 -2.76 4.05 16.09
C PHE A 23 -4.27 3.93 15.80
N GLU A 24 -4.84 4.88 15.06
CA GLU A 24 -6.13 4.66 14.40
C GLU A 24 -5.87 3.76 13.20
N VAL A 25 -6.19 2.46 13.34
CA VAL A 25 -6.18 1.55 12.19
C VAL A 25 -7.61 1.24 11.81
N PHE A 26 -8.00 1.78 10.66
CA PHE A 26 -9.31 1.61 10.09
C PHE A 26 -9.42 0.23 9.44
N TYR A 27 -10.08 -0.70 10.12
CA TYR A 27 -10.75 -1.81 9.47
C TYR A 27 -12.25 -1.48 9.50
N GLN A 28 -12.68 -0.61 8.57
CA GLN A 28 -14.09 -0.26 8.43
C GLN A 28 -14.83 -1.33 7.64
N VAL A 29 -16.02 -1.66 8.16
CA VAL A 29 -16.85 -2.81 7.79
C VAL A 29 -18.06 -2.32 6.99
N GLY A 30 -18.23 -2.84 5.77
CA GLY A 30 -19.55 -3.07 5.20
C GLY A 30 -20.13 -4.34 5.83
N ARG A 31 -21.29 -4.24 6.48
CA ARG A 31 -21.93 -5.38 7.17
C ARG A 31 -22.51 -6.42 6.21
N ASP A 32 -22.72 -6.03 4.96
CA ASP A 32 -23.23 -6.86 3.88
C ASP A 32 -22.27 -6.77 2.70
N ALA A 33 -21.76 -7.90 2.20
CA ALA A 33 -20.95 -7.95 0.98
C ALA A 33 -21.74 -7.44 -0.24
N ASP A 34 -23.07 -7.51 -0.18
CA ASP A 34 -24.00 -7.11 -1.25
C ASP A 34 -24.54 -5.68 -1.10
N SER A 35 -24.14 -4.93 -0.05
CA SER A 35 -24.59 -3.54 0.10
C SER A 35 -23.53 -2.55 -0.42
N PRO A 36 -23.74 -1.94 -1.61
CA PRO A 36 -22.86 -0.88 -2.12
C PRO A 36 -22.82 0.36 -1.21
N ALA A 37 -23.76 0.45 -0.25
CA ALA A 37 -23.97 1.60 0.61
C ALA A 37 -22.84 1.89 1.62
N ARG A 38 -21.79 1.06 1.72
CA ARG A 38 -20.63 1.34 2.58
C ARG A 38 -19.30 0.95 1.96
N LEU A 39 -19.08 1.37 0.73
CA LEU A 39 -17.70 1.56 0.26
C LEU A 39 -16.95 2.52 1.19
N TYR A 40 -15.63 2.40 1.23
CA TYR A 40 -14.82 3.24 2.12
C TYR A 40 -15.04 4.71 1.78
N ASP A 41 -15.26 5.53 2.81
CA ASP A 41 -14.91 6.94 2.73
C ASP A 41 -13.44 7.01 2.35
N ILE A 42 -13.12 7.66 1.23
CA ILE A 42 -11.76 7.71 0.68
C ILE A 42 -10.79 8.29 1.70
N LEU A 43 -11.24 9.25 2.52
CA LEU A 43 -10.42 9.84 3.57
C LEU A 43 -10.09 8.80 4.65
N ALA A 44 -11.10 8.05 5.10
CA ALA A 44 -10.91 6.98 6.08
C ALA A 44 -10.03 5.85 5.54
N ALA A 45 -10.19 5.46 4.26
CA ALA A 45 -9.38 4.43 3.60
C ALA A 45 -7.89 4.78 3.62
N LEU A 46 -7.58 6.05 3.42
CA LEU A 46 -6.21 6.57 3.31
C LEU A 46 -5.67 7.12 4.63
N GLY A 47 -6.51 7.22 5.67
CA GLY A 47 -6.16 7.83 6.95
C GLY A 47 -5.91 9.34 6.84
N ILE A 48 -6.62 10.03 5.95
CA ILE A 48 -6.57 11.48 5.79
C ILE A 48 -7.52 12.12 6.83
N PRO A 49 -7.02 12.92 7.77
CA PRO A 49 -7.87 13.67 8.70
C PRO A 49 -8.78 14.63 7.94
N ARG A 50 -10.08 14.60 8.23
CA ARG A 50 -11.05 15.51 7.60
C ARG A 50 -10.66 16.98 7.78
N ASN A 51 -10.05 17.34 8.91
CA ASN A 51 -9.61 18.70 9.22
C ASN A 51 -8.48 19.22 8.33
N ASP A 52 -7.82 18.34 7.55
CA ASP A 52 -6.76 18.74 6.62
C ASP A 52 -7.33 19.20 5.26
N LEU A 53 -8.64 19.06 5.05
CA LEU A 53 -9.33 19.55 3.86
C LEU A 53 -9.70 21.03 4.02
N SER A 54 -9.48 21.81 2.96
CA SER A 54 -10.07 23.14 2.83
C SER A 54 -11.60 23.06 2.71
N GLU A 55 -12.30 24.16 2.97
CA GLU A 55 -13.76 24.25 2.81
C GLU A 55 -14.20 23.87 1.38
N ILE A 56 -13.43 24.28 0.38
CA ILE A 56 -13.67 23.94 -1.03
C ILE A 56 -13.47 22.45 -1.28
N ALA A 57 -12.46 21.84 -0.65
CA ALA A 57 -12.19 20.40 -0.75
C ALA A 57 -13.33 19.59 -0.12
N HIS A 58 -13.84 20.02 1.03
CA HIS A 58 -15.03 19.43 1.66
C HIS A 58 -16.26 19.52 0.75
N ALA A 59 -16.56 20.71 0.24
CA ALA A 59 -17.70 20.90 -0.67
C ALA A 59 -17.56 20.04 -1.94
N THR A 60 -16.35 19.92 -2.48
CA THR A 60 -16.04 19.10 -3.66
C THR A 60 -16.27 17.61 -3.37
N LEU A 61 -15.72 17.09 -2.28
CA LEU A 61 -15.88 15.69 -1.92
C LEU A 61 -17.35 15.35 -1.67
N ASN A 62 -18.06 16.18 -0.91
CA ASN A 62 -19.49 15.99 -0.66
C ASN A 62 -20.29 16.04 -1.97
N SER A 63 -19.97 16.96 -2.88
CA SER A 63 -20.64 17.04 -4.18
C SER A 63 -20.43 15.78 -5.01
N ILE A 64 -19.20 15.23 -5.03
CA ILE A 64 -18.90 13.98 -5.72
C ILE A 64 -19.69 12.82 -5.07
N GLU A 65 -19.67 12.72 -3.74
CA GLU A 65 -20.38 11.68 -3.01
C GLU A 65 -21.91 11.77 -3.21
N GLU A 66 -22.50 12.96 -3.17
CA GLU A 66 -23.94 13.23 -3.37
C GLU A 66 -24.39 12.95 -4.81
N LEU A 67 -23.58 13.32 -5.81
CA LEU A 67 -23.86 13.06 -7.23
C LEU A 67 -23.78 11.57 -7.61
N THR A 68 -23.25 10.73 -6.73
CA THR A 68 -22.97 9.32 -7.01
C THR A 68 -24.02 8.35 -6.42
N SER A 69 -25.27 8.80 -6.30
CA SER A 69 -26.41 7.92 -5.97
C SER A 69 -26.47 6.72 -6.93
N GLU A 70 -26.14 5.52 -6.43
CA GLU A 70 -26.21 4.14 -6.98
C GLU A 70 -25.76 3.84 -8.44
N ASP A 71 -25.78 4.80 -9.38
CA ASP A 71 -25.59 4.59 -10.82
C ASP A 71 -24.29 5.18 -11.41
N ASN A 72 -23.44 5.88 -10.64
CA ASN A 72 -22.18 6.41 -11.16
C ASN A 72 -21.06 5.36 -11.11
N SER A 73 -20.91 4.61 -12.21
CA SER A 73 -19.94 3.51 -12.34
C SER A 73 -18.49 3.94 -12.14
N ASP A 74 -18.08 5.14 -12.58
CA ASP A 74 -16.67 5.56 -12.56
C ASP A 74 -16.16 5.89 -11.16
N TRP A 75 -16.98 6.56 -10.35
CA TRP A 75 -16.63 6.84 -8.96
C TRP A 75 -16.63 5.58 -8.11
N LEU A 76 -17.63 4.71 -8.32
CA LEU A 76 -17.72 3.41 -7.66
C LEU A 76 -16.49 2.56 -7.98
N ASP A 77 -16.11 2.51 -9.25
CA ASP A 77 -14.93 1.83 -9.75
C ASP A 77 -13.64 2.37 -9.11
N PHE A 78 -13.48 3.70 -9.02
CA PHE A 78 -12.35 4.31 -8.31
C PHE A 78 -12.29 3.89 -6.83
N ARG A 79 -13.42 3.90 -6.13
CA ARG A 79 -13.49 3.48 -4.71
C ARG A 79 -13.15 2.00 -4.55
N TRP A 80 -13.60 1.13 -5.45
CA TRP A 80 -13.25 -0.28 -5.42
C TRP A 80 -11.76 -0.51 -5.67
N LYS A 81 -11.16 0.21 -6.62
CA LYS A 81 -9.71 0.19 -6.84
C LYS A 81 -8.93 0.63 -5.61
N LEU A 82 -9.34 1.73 -4.97
CA LEU A 82 -8.70 2.21 -3.76
C LEU A 82 -8.83 1.20 -2.62
N THR A 83 -10.02 0.62 -2.50
CA THR A 83 -10.31 -0.44 -1.52
C THR A 83 -9.39 -1.63 -1.74
N ALA A 84 -9.32 -2.15 -2.97
CA ALA A 84 -8.46 -3.27 -3.31
C ALA A 84 -6.99 -2.97 -3.00
N PHE A 85 -6.55 -1.73 -3.26
CA PHE A 85 -5.18 -1.31 -2.96
C PHE A 85 -4.90 -1.33 -1.46
N VAL A 86 -5.83 -0.84 -0.62
CA VAL A 86 -5.68 -0.90 0.84
C VAL A 86 -5.72 -2.33 1.38
N HIS A 87 -6.50 -3.21 0.76
CA HIS A 87 -6.65 -4.62 1.18
C HIS A 87 -5.54 -5.54 0.67
N VAL A 88 -4.76 -5.12 -0.33
CA VAL A 88 -3.68 -5.94 -0.90
C VAL A 88 -2.61 -6.33 0.13
N GLN A 89 -2.48 -5.56 1.21
CA GLN A 89 -1.53 -5.90 2.28
C GLN A 89 -1.87 -7.19 3.03
N ASP A 90 -3.09 -7.69 2.91
CA ASP A 90 -3.52 -8.89 3.64
C ASP A 90 -2.87 -10.16 3.09
N ILE A 91 -2.47 -10.16 1.82
CA ILE A 91 -1.76 -11.29 1.18
C ILE A 91 -0.23 -11.17 1.28
N PHE A 92 0.29 -10.13 1.92
CA PHE A 92 1.73 -9.98 2.12
C PHE A 92 2.21 -11.02 3.12
N ASP A 93 2.93 -12.03 2.65
CA ASP A 93 3.49 -13.11 3.47
C ASP A 93 4.60 -12.62 4.41
N VAL A 94 5.12 -13.47 5.29
CA VAL A 94 6.37 -13.15 6.00
C VAL A 94 7.27 -14.36 5.87
N ILE A 95 8.10 -14.37 4.83
CA ILE A 95 9.05 -15.46 4.60
C ILE A 95 10.24 -15.28 5.54
N ILE A 96 10.52 -16.30 6.35
CA ILE A 96 11.68 -16.28 7.24
C ILE A 96 12.91 -16.66 6.40
N HIS A 97 13.69 -15.66 6.06
CA HIS A 97 15.02 -15.82 5.46
C HIS A 97 16.10 -15.43 6.45
N GLU A 98 17.34 -15.85 6.18
CA GLU A 98 18.51 -15.38 6.91
C GLU A 98 18.58 -13.85 6.80
N SER A 99 18.60 -13.21 7.97
CA SER A 99 18.61 -11.76 8.13
C SER A 99 19.45 -11.41 9.35
N LYS A 100 20.15 -10.27 9.30
CA LYS A 100 20.88 -9.75 10.45
C LYS A 100 19.96 -9.10 11.48
N ASP A 101 18.78 -8.68 11.06
CA ASP A 101 17.77 -8.00 11.88
C ASP A 101 16.39 -8.61 11.63
N LEU A 102 15.67 -8.98 12.70
CA LEU A 102 14.30 -9.49 12.62
C LEU A 102 13.33 -8.46 12.05
N ARG A 103 13.63 -7.16 12.21
CA ARG A 103 12.83 -6.08 11.62
C ARG A 103 12.81 -6.17 10.10
N THR A 104 13.89 -6.63 9.47
CA THR A 104 14.00 -6.75 8.01
C THR A 104 12.86 -7.57 7.41
N TRP A 105 12.33 -8.55 8.15
CA TRP A 105 11.18 -9.36 7.72
C TRP A 105 9.91 -8.53 7.46
N PHE A 106 9.75 -7.40 8.16
CA PHE A 106 8.62 -6.47 7.97
C PHE A 106 9.00 -5.28 7.10
N GLN A 107 10.28 -4.90 7.08
CA GLN A 107 10.77 -3.79 6.25
C GLN A 107 10.66 -4.06 4.75
N GLN A 108 10.52 -5.32 4.33
CA GLN A 108 10.17 -5.63 2.95
C GLN A 108 8.87 -4.98 2.48
N TYR A 109 7.98 -4.61 3.40
CA TYR A 109 6.72 -3.93 3.13
C TYR A 109 6.77 -2.41 3.29
N TYR A 110 7.95 -1.86 3.60
CA TYR A 110 8.17 -0.42 3.70
C TYR A 110 7.67 0.32 2.46
N PHE A 111 7.99 -0.18 1.27
CA PHE A 111 7.67 0.50 0.03
C PHE A 111 6.16 0.58 -0.22
N TYR A 112 5.41 -0.47 0.12
CA TYR A 112 3.96 -0.41 0.11
C TYR A 112 3.42 0.65 1.07
N TYR A 113 3.85 0.65 2.33
CA TYR A 113 3.30 1.58 3.31
C TYR A 113 3.64 3.04 2.98
N GLU A 114 4.84 3.30 2.46
CA GLU A 114 5.21 4.62 1.94
C GLU A 114 4.36 4.99 0.72
N SER A 115 4.10 4.05 -0.20
CA SER A 115 3.21 4.31 -1.34
C SER A 115 1.78 4.68 -0.91
N CYS A 116 1.25 4.09 0.17
CA CYS A 116 -0.04 4.49 0.74
C CYS A 116 -0.03 5.93 1.23
N VAL A 117 1.04 6.35 1.91
CA VAL A 117 1.20 7.75 2.37
C VAL A 117 1.28 8.69 1.17
N ILE A 118 2.08 8.37 0.16
CA ILE A 118 2.23 9.19 -1.04
C ILE A 118 0.91 9.32 -1.80
N LEU A 119 0.13 8.24 -1.90
CA LEU A 119 -1.19 8.27 -2.52
C LEU A 119 -2.17 9.15 -1.71
N ALA A 120 -2.13 9.04 -0.38
CA ALA A 120 -2.94 9.88 0.50
C ALA A 120 -2.62 11.37 0.32
N GLU A 121 -1.33 11.73 0.30
CA GLU A 121 -0.86 13.10 0.05
C GLU A 121 -1.21 13.61 -1.35
N SER A 122 -1.14 12.73 -2.36
CA SER A 122 -1.56 13.05 -3.73
C SER A 122 -3.06 13.39 -3.77
N ILE A 123 -3.89 12.57 -3.14
CA ILE A 123 -5.35 12.79 -3.08
C ILE A 123 -5.69 14.02 -2.24
N LEU A 124 -5.05 14.23 -1.09
CA LEU A 124 -5.21 15.43 -0.26
C LEU A 124 -4.85 16.70 -1.05
N SER A 125 -3.73 16.67 -1.78
CA SER A 125 -3.31 17.77 -2.65
C SER A 125 -4.33 18.04 -3.76
N GLY A 126 -4.83 16.97 -4.41
CA GLY A 126 -5.82 17.06 -5.48
C GLY A 126 -7.16 17.63 -5.00
N LEU A 127 -7.66 17.16 -3.84
CA LEU A 127 -8.88 17.67 -3.20
C LEU A 127 -8.77 19.16 -2.86
N ASN A 128 -7.60 19.61 -2.40
CA ASN A 128 -7.32 21.02 -2.13
C ASN A 128 -7.06 21.85 -3.41
N GLY A 129 -7.05 21.24 -4.59
CA GLY A 129 -6.86 21.90 -5.88
C GLY A 129 -5.40 22.14 -6.26
N PHE A 130 -4.45 21.51 -5.57
CA PHE A 130 -3.03 21.53 -5.90
C PHE A 130 -2.67 20.43 -6.90
N TYR A 131 -3.30 20.44 -8.08
CA TYR A 131 -3.21 19.35 -9.05
C TYR A 131 -1.79 19.06 -9.55
N VAL A 132 -0.93 20.08 -9.70
CA VAL A 132 0.47 19.87 -10.10
C VAL A 132 1.26 19.11 -9.03
N ALA A 133 1.03 19.43 -7.75
CA ALA A 133 1.66 18.71 -6.64
C ALA A 133 1.12 17.27 -6.55
N SER A 134 -0.19 17.12 -6.69
CA SER A 134 -0.86 15.82 -6.74
C SER A 134 -0.28 14.91 -7.82
N ASP A 135 -0.14 15.43 -9.05
CA ASP A 135 0.45 14.72 -10.19
C ASP A 135 1.92 14.36 -9.97
N ALA A 136 2.69 15.27 -9.36
CA ALA A 136 4.09 15.03 -9.04
C ALA A 136 4.26 13.87 -8.04
N LEU A 137 3.26 13.63 -7.18
CA LEU A 137 3.24 12.53 -6.21
C LEU A 137 2.81 11.18 -6.82
N LEU A 138 2.11 11.15 -7.95
CA LEU A 138 1.72 9.90 -8.61
C LEU A 138 2.93 9.10 -9.13
N ARG A 139 4.01 9.77 -9.50
CA ARG A 139 5.27 9.12 -9.90
C ARG A 139 5.90 8.34 -8.74
N PRO A 140 6.26 8.97 -7.61
CA PRO A 140 6.83 8.25 -6.48
C PRO A 140 5.86 7.18 -5.97
N PHE A 141 4.53 7.39 -5.99
CA PHE A 141 3.57 6.33 -5.69
C PHE A 141 3.79 5.05 -6.52
N LEU A 142 3.88 5.19 -7.84
CA LEU A 142 4.08 4.05 -8.74
C LEU A 142 5.49 3.45 -8.61
N GLU A 143 6.50 4.29 -8.44
CA GLU A 143 7.89 3.89 -8.20
C GLU A 143 8.03 3.05 -6.92
N PHE A 144 7.38 3.47 -5.83
CA PHE A 144 7.35 2.72 -4.57
C PHE A 144 6.56 1.41 -4.69
N THR A 145 5.44 1.41 -5.42
CA THR A 145 4.71 0.17 -5.74
C THR A 145 5.60 -0.84 -6.48
N LEU A 146 6.39 -0.36 -7.44
CA LEU A 146 7.31 -1.22 -8.19
C LEU A 146 8.49 -1.70 -7.34
N LEU A 147 9.02 -0.85 -6.47
CA LEU A 147 10.07 -1.25 -5.53
C LEU A 147 9.58 -2.31 -4.54
N GLN A 148 8.33 -2.20 -4.07
CA GLN A 148 7.71 -3.23 -3.23
C GLN A 148 7.76 -4.60 -3.92
N ASN A 149 7.21 -4.67 -5.14
CA ASN A 149 7.14 -5.90 -5.91
C ASN A 149 8.53 -6.39 -6.34
N TYR A 150 9.46 -5.49 -6.65
CA TYR A 150 10.86 -5.81 -6.92
C TYR A 150 11.52 -6.50 -5.74
N TYR A 151 11.54 -5.86 -4.56
CA TYR A 151 12.23 -6.40 -3.39
C TYR A 151 11.59 -7.71 -2.93
N TYR A 152 10.26 -7.81 -2.96
CA TYR A 152 9.54 -9.06 -2.68
C TYR A 152 10.07 -10.21 -3.56
N ARG A 153 10.09 -10.03 -4.89
CA ARG A 153 10.50 -11.07 -5.83
C ARG A 153 11.97 -11.42 -5.73
N VAL A 154 12.86 -10.43 -5.67
CA VAL A 154 14.31 -10.72 -5.62
C VAL A 154 14.71 -11.36 -4.30
N SER A 155 14.08 -10.99 -3.19
CA SER A 155 14.30 -11.63 -1.90
C SER A 155 13.82 -13.08 -1.90
N ARG A 156 12.62 -13.35 -2.43
CA ARG A 156 12.09 -14.72 -2.54
C ARG A 156 12.95 -15.59 -3.46
N LYS A 157 13.37 -15.07 -4.61
CA LYS A 157 14.25 -15.79 -5.55
C LYS A 157 15.64 -16.08 -4.97
N ALA A 158 16.23 -15.12 -4.26
CA ALA A 158 17.55 -15.26 -3.66
C ALA A 158 17.51 -15.94 -2.28
N SER A 159 16.32 -16.16 -1.70
CA SER A 159 16.11 -16.64 -0.33
C SER A 159 16.87 -15.83 0.73
N THR A 160 16.96 -14.52 0.55
CA THR A 160 17.71 -13.62 1.45
C THR A 160 17.16 -12.18 1.39
N TYR A 161 17.36 -11.44 2.47
CA TYR A 161 17.07 -10.00 2.55
C TYR A 161 18.29 -9.10 2.29
N SER A 162 19.41 -9.64 1.82
CA SER A 162 20.65 -8.87 1.63
C SER A 162 20.47 -7.58 0.81
N LEU A 163 19.68 -7.61 -0.28
CA LEU A 163 19.45 -6.43 -1.12
C LEU A 163 18.66 -5.33 -0.41
N ILE A 164 17.64 -5.70 0.37
CA ILE A 164 16.88 -4.71 1.13
C ILE A 164 17.69 -4.18 2.32
N GLU A 165 18.51 -5.02 2.95
CA GLU A 165 19.48 -4.58 3.95
C GLU A 165 20.51 -3.61 3.35
N GLU A 166 21.01 -3.86 2.13
CA GLU A 166 21.90 -2.93 1.41
C GLU A 166 21.22 -1.59 1.12
N TYR A 167 19.94 -1.60 0.76
CA TYR A 167 19.16 -0.38 0.57
C TYR A 167 19.09 0.44 1.86
N PHE A 168 18.63 -0.14 2.96
CA PHE A 168 18.47 0.61 4.20
C PHE A 168 19.79 1.00 4.87
N ASN A 169 20.84 0.19 4.72
CA ASN A 169 22.11 0.45 5.41
C ASN A 169 23.08 1.30 4.59
N ARG A 170 23.00 1.27 3.25
CA ARG A 170 23.95 1.95 2.36
C ARG A 170 23.30 2.90 1.36
N GLY A 171 21.96 2.97 1.30
CA GLY A 171 21.23 3.76 0.30
C GLY A 171 21.40 3.22 -1.13
N LYS A 172 21.79 1.95 -1.28
CA LYS A 172 22.00 1.35 -2.61
C LYS A 172 20.66 0.95 -3.21
N HIS A 173 20.24 1.64 -4.26
CA HIS A 173 19.04 1.33 -5.02
C HIS A 173 19.35 0.68 -6.39
N PRO A 174 18.48 -0.20 -6.90
CA PRO A 174 18.56 -0.71 -8.27
C PRO A 174 18.27 0.39 -9.29
N SER A 175 18.70 0.19 -10.54
CA SER A 175 18.26 1.05 -11.65
C SER A 175 16.81 0.75 -12.04
N TRP A 176 16.08 1.75 -12.57
CA TRP A 176 14.67 1.57 -12.97
C TRP A 176 14.47 0.46 -14.01
N ASN A 177 15.40 0.29 -14.95
CA ASN A 177 15.37 -0.84 -15.88
C ASN A 177 15.46 -2.20 -15.16
N THR A 178 16.27 -2.27 -14.10
CA THR A 178 16.37 -3.47 -13.26
C THR A 178 15.10 -3.70 -12.46
N VAL A 179 14.49 -2.65 -11.91
CA VAL A 179 13.22 -2.72 -11.20
C VAL A 179 12.12 -3.23 -12.12
N LEU A 180 11.87 -2.57 -13.25
CA LEU A 180 10.79 -2.91 -14.19
C LEU A 180 10.89 -4.32 -14.75
N ARG A 181 12.12 -4.80 -15.00
CA ARG A 181 12.35 -6.17 -15.46
C ARG A 181 12.04 -7.21 -14.39
N ASN A 182 12.39 -6.93 -13.14
CA ASN A 182 12.37 -7.93 -12.07
C ASN A 182 11.18 -7.80 -11.11
N ALA A 183 10.44 -6.69 -11.12
CA ALA A 183 9.25 -6.45 -10.30
C ALA A 183 8.01 -7.21 -10.79
N ILE A 184 8.01 -7.64 -12.06
CA ILE A 184 6.89 -8.30 -12.72
C ILE A 184 7.39 -9.62 -13.33
N PRO A 185 6.64 -10.74 -13.23
CA PRO A 185 6.96 -12.00 -13.90
C PRO A 185 7.29 -11.83 -15.39
N ASP A 186 8.23 -12.64 -15.90
CA ASP A 186 8.66 -12.58 -17.30
C ASP A 186 7.98 -13.67 -18.14
N ASP A 187 6.67 -13.51 -18.31
CA ASP A 187 5.83 -14.35 -19.14
C ASP A 187 4.95 -13.49 -20.07
N SER A 188 4.23 -14.17 -20.98
CA SER A 188 3.41 -13.52 -22.00
C SER A 188 2.23 -12.74 -21.42
N PHE A 189 1.63 -13.22 -20.31
CA PHE A 189 0.51 -12.57 -19.64
C PHE A 189 0.94 -11.24 -19.01
N CYS A 190 2.15 -11.22 -18.44
CA CYS A 190 2.69 -10.05 -17.75
C CYS A 190 3.30 -8.98 -18.68
N ARG A 191 3.54 -9.29 -19.96
CA ARG A 191 4.17 -8.37 -20.91
C ARG A 191 3.35 -7.07 -21.14
N PRO A 192 2.02 -7.11 -21.39
CA PRO A 192 1.21 -5.90 -21.49
C PRO A 192 1.19 -5.07 -20.21
N ILE A 193 1.19 -5.72 -19.04
CA ILE A 193 1.22 -5.05 -17.73
C ILE A 193 2.53 -4.27 -17.55
N ARG A 194 3.67 -4.90 -17.86
CA ARG A 194 4.97 -4.24 -17.86
C ARG A 194 5.02 -3.05 -18.80
N PHE A 195 4.47 -3.19 -20.02
CA PHE A 195 4.40 -2.09 -20.98
C PHE A 195 3.57 -0.91 -20.42
N ARG A 196 2.39 -1.18 -19.86
CA ARG A 196 1.54 -0.17 -19.22
C ARG A 196 2.28 0.57 -18.10
N LEU A 197 2.96 -0.15 -17.23
CA LEU A 197 3.78 0.43 -16.14
C LEU A 197 4.89 1.33 -16.67
N GLN A 198 5.59 0.91 -17.73
CA GLN A 198 6.63 1.71 -18.39
C GLN A 198 6.08 3.00 -18.99
N THR A 199 4.97 2.91 -19.72
CA THR A 199 4.30 4.07 -20.33
C THR A 199 3.84 5.07 -19.27
N ASN A 200 3.22 4.58 -18.19
CA ASN A 200 2.77 5.43 -17.08
C ASN A 200 3.95 6.14 -16.39
N LEU A 201 5.05 5.44 -16.10
CA LEU A 201 6.24 6.07 -15.53
C LEU A 201 6.85 7.13 -16.45
N ALA A 202 6.91 6.84 -17.76
CA ALA A 202 7.43 7.80 -18.74
C ALA A 202 6.56 9.06 -18.79
N GLY A 203 5.24 8.92 -18.91
CA GLY A 203 4.31 10.06 -18.94
C GLY A 203 4.34 10.88 -17.65
N LEU A 204 4.42 10.21 -16.49
CA LEU A 204 4.54 10.90 -15.20
C LEU A 204 5.88 11.65 -15.05
N SER A 205 6.94 11.17 -15.68
CA SER A 205 8.26 11.82 -15.69
C SER A 205 8.22 13.16 -16.42
N GLU A 206 7.53 13.22 -17.55
CA GLU A 206 7.39 14.45 -18.35
C GLU A 206 6.57 15.51 -17.60
N SER A 207 5.50 15.10 -16.92
CA SER A 207 4.64 16.03 -16.16
C SER A 207 5.26 16.56 -14.87
N SER A 208 6.06 15.76 -14.16
CA SER A 208 6.58 16.10 -12.82
C SER A 208 7.90 16.87 -12.83
N THR A 209 8.68 16.79 -13.91
CA THR A 209 10.03 17.37 -13.98
C THR A 209 10.11 18.72 -14.71
N HIS A 210 9.06 19.09 -15.46
CA HIS A 210 9.06 20.30 -16.29
C HIS A 210 7.78 21.16 -16.13
N PRO A 211 7.51 21.71 -14.94
CA PRO A 211 6.43 22.68 -14.72
C PRO A 211 6.69 24.05 -15.41
N TYR A 212 7.83 24.20 -16.08
CA TYR A 212 8.23 25.43 -16.77
C TYR A 212 7.59 25.61 -18.15
N HIS A 213 6.98 24.55 -18.71
CA HIS A 213 6.17 24.72 -19.91
C HIS A 213 4.92 25.54 -19.55
N PRO A 214 4.53 26.56 -20.34
CA PRO A 214 3.34 27.36 -20.06
C PRO A 214 2.10 26.50 -19.77
N ASP A 215 1.88 25.46 -20.57
CA ASP A 215 0.76 24.52 -20.39
C ASP A 215 0.75 23.76 -19.06
N ASN A 216 1.85 23.76 -18.30
CA ASN A 216 1.96 23.15 -16.97
C ASN A 216 2.05 24.21 -15.85
N SER A 217 1.90 25.49 -16.19
CA SER A 217 2.07 26.60 -15.26
C SER A 217 0.94 26.64 -14.23
N PRO A 218 1.25 26.57 -12.92
CA PRO A 218 0.25 26.72 -11.86
C PRO A 218 -0.48 28.07 -11.91
N VAL A 219 0.13 29.09 -12.52
CA VAL A 219 -0.47 30.42 -12.67
C VAL A 219 -1.55 30.42 -13.77
N GLN A 220 -1.32 29.68 -14.86
CA GLN A 220 -2.28 29.56 -15.96
C GLN A 220 -3.49 28.69 -15.59
N HIS A 221 -3.28 27.75 -14.66
CA HIS A 221 -4.33 26.87 -14.13
C HIS A 221 -4.94 27.37 -12.81
N ARG A 222 -4.71 28.64 -12.44
CA ARG A 222 -5.37 29.23 -11.26
C ARG A 222 -6.89 29.11 -11.41
N LYS A 223 -7.53 28.59 -10.35
CA LYS A 223 -8.99 28.46 -10.25
C LYS A 223 -9.68 29.78 -10.63
N SER A 224 -10.74 29.70 -11.44
CA SER A 224 -11.82 30.68 -11.30
C SER A 224 -12.48 30.43 -9.94
N GLU A 225 -12.91 31.48 -9.25
CA GLU A 225 -13.27 31.42 -7.83
C GLU A 225 -14.40 30.41 -7.48
N HIS A 226 -15.12 29.84 -8.46
CA HIS A 226 -16.34 29.06 -8.23
C HIS A 226 -16.57 27.89 -9.22
N GLY A 227 -15.63 26.96 -9.38
CA GLY A 227 -15.92 25.73 -10.14
C GLY A 227 -14.84 24.65 -10.13
N HIS A 228 -15.26 23.40 -10.38
CA HIS A 228 -14.35 22.32 -10.74
C HIS A 228 -13.68 22.66 -12.08
N SER A 229 -12.36 22.77 -12.09
CA SER A 229 -11.62 22.93 -13.35
C SER A 229 -11.59 21.59 -14.09
N LEU A 230 -11.46 21.62 -15.42
CA LEU A 230 -11.19 20.42 -16.22
C LEU A 230 -9.97 19.64 -15.68
N VAL A 231 -8.98 20.36 -15.14
CA VAL A 231 -7.81 19.78 -14.46
C VAL A 231 -8.21 18.89 -13.28
N GLY A 232 -9.25 19.25 -12.53
CA GLY A 232 -9.78 18.41 -11.45
C GLY A 232 -10.42 17.11 -11.93
N LEU A 233 -11.06 17.10 -13.10
CA LEU A 233 -11.58 15.87 -13.70
C LEU A 233 -10.43 14.96 -14.19
N PHE A 234 -9.44 15.55 -14.88
CA PHE A 234 -8.24 14.83 -15.32
C PHE A 234 -7.45 14.24 -14.16
N PHE A 235 -7.42 14.92 -13.00
CA PHE A 235 -6.78 14.41 -11.79
C PHE A 235 -7.37 13.06 -11.35
N TRP A 236 -8.71 12.94 -11.27
CA TRP A 236 -9.35 11.70 -10.84
C TRP A 236 -9.11 10.56 -11.83
N GLU A 237 -9.25 10.85 -13.13
CA GLU A 237 -9.04 9.86 -14.18
C GLU A 237 -7.57 9.38 -14.21
N LYS A 238 -6.61 10.31 -14.14
CA LYS A 238 -5.19 9.98 -14.08
C LYS A 238 -4.86 9.17 -12.84
N THR A 239 -5.32 9.58 -11.66
CA THR A 239 -5.13 8.84 -10.41
C THR A 239 -5.70 7.43 -10.53
N ARG A 240 -6.91 7.28 -11.08
CA ARG A 240 -7.52 5.98 -11.37
C ARG A 240 -6.61 5.11 -12.25
N PHE A 241 -6.12 5.62 -13.37
CA PHE A 241 -5.26 4.85 -14.28
C PHE A 241 -3.92 4.42 -13.67
N ILE A 242 -3.32 5.28 -12.82
CA ILE A 242 -2.08 4.95 -12.12
C ILE A 242 -2.33 3.92 -11.03
N LEU A 243 -3.42 4.05 -10.27
CA LEU A 243 -3.84 3.09 -9.26
C LEU A 243 -4.11 1.72 -9.88
N ASP A 244 -4.73 1.68 -11.05
CA ASP A 244 -4.99 0.48 -11.82
C ASP A 244 -3.68 -0.27 -12.17
N ALA A 245 -2.69 0.46 -12.67
CA ALA A 245 -1.39 -0.10 -13.00
C ALA A 245 -0.66 -0.63 -11.75
N ALA A 246 -0.78 0.09 -10.62
CA ALA A 246 -0.25 -0.34 -9.33
C ALA A 246 -0.91 -1.65 -8.85
N LEU A 247 -2.23 -1.75 -8.94
CA LEU A 247 -2.99 -2.96 -8.58
C LEU A 247 -2.59 -4.16 -9.44
N TRP A 248 -2.48 -3.98 -10.76
CA TRP A 248 -2.07 -5.05 -11.66
C TRP A 248 -0.67 -5.59 -11.33
N ALA A 249 0.24 -4.71 -10.89
CA ALA A 249 1.56 -5.13 -10.40
C ALA A 249 1.46 -6.04 -9.18
N TYR A 250 0.50 -5.79 -8.27
CA TYR A 250 0.26 -6.69 -7.15
C TYR A 250 -0.46 -7.98 -7.59
N TYR A 251 -1.46 -7.90 -8.44
CA TYR A 251 -2.27 -9.05 -8.85
C TYR A 251 -1.45 -10.17 -9.50
N VAL A 252 -0.46 -9.82 -10.33
CA VAL A 252 0.46 -10.81 -10.91
C VAL A 252 1.46 -11.40 -9.92
N ASN A 253 1.76 -10.68 -8.83
CA ASN A 253 2.74 -11.11 -7.83
C ASN A 253 2.11 -11.87 -6.67
N PHE A 254 0.81 -11.67 -6.44
CA PHE A 254 0.05 -12.27 -5.34
C PHE A 254 -1.20 -12.99 -5.88
N PRO A 255 -1.04 -14.10 -6.62
CA PRO A 255 -2.15 -14.79 -7.31
C PRO A 255 -3.25 -15.29 -6.37
N LEU A 256 -2.94 -15.53 -5.09
CA LEU A 256 -3.91 -15.95 -4.08
C LEU A 256 -4.99 -14.89 -3.77
N LEU A 257 -4.83 -13.64 -4.23
CA LEU A 257 -5.87 -12.60 -4.17
C LEU A 257 -7.18 -13.01 -4.88
N PHE A 258 -7.10 -13.91 -5.85
CA PHE A 258 -8.24 -14.37 -6.65
C PHE A 258 -8.93 -15.63 -6.09
N HIS A 259 -8.43 -16.14 -4.96
CA HIS A 259 -8.90 -17.40 -4.35
C HIS A 259 -9.26 -17.20 -2.87
N PRO A 260 -10.42 -16.58 -2.58
CA PRO A 260 -10.84 -16.35 -1.21
C PRO A 260 -11.06 -17.65 -0.44
N VAL A 261 -10.64 -17.65 0.83
CA VAL A 261 -10.85 -18.73 1.78
C VAL A 261 -11.68 -18.22 2.94
N ASP A 262 -12.51 -19.07 3.54
CA ASP A 262 -13.12 -18.76 4.84
C ASP A 262 -12.06 -18.89 5.94
N VAL A 263 -11.25 -17.84 6.08
CA VAL A 263 -10.08 -17.79 6.97
C VAL A 263 -10.46 -18.11 8.41
N VAL A 264 -11.58 -17.55 8.89
CA VAL A 264 -12.05 -17.73 10.26
C VAL A 264 -12.53 -19.16 10.48
N ARG A 265 -13.28 -19.74 9.53
CA ARG A 265 -13.69 -21.16 9.65
C ARG A 265 -12.51 -22.11 9.57
N LYS A 266 -11.48 -21.81 8.79
CA LYS A 266 -10.33 -22.72 8.64
C LYS A 266 -9.31 -22.60 9.78
N PHE A 267 -9.11 -21.40 10.33
CA PHE A 267 -7.98 -21.13 11.23
C PHE A 267 -8.35 -20.40 12.53
N GLY A 268 -9.61 -20.01 12.71
CA GLY A 268 -10.04 -19.17 13.84
C GLY A 268 -9.35 -17.81 13.80
N TYR A 269 -8.95 -17.29 14.96
CA TYR A 269 -8.25 -16.01 15.08
C TYR A 269 -6.73 -16.11 14.94
N ASN A 270 -6.20 -17.31 14.67
CA ASN A 270 -4.77 -17.58 14.50
C ASN A 270 -4.43 -17.92 13.04
N SER A 271 -4.94 -17.11 12.10
CA SER A 271 -4.77 -17.36 10.67
C SER A 271 -3.31 -17.23 10.22
N PRO A 272 -2.87 -18.06 9.25
CA PRO A 272 -1.56 -17.91 8.62
C PRO A 272 -1.45 -16.56 7.93
N VAL A 273 -0.61 -15.69 8.48
CA VAL A 273 -0.54 -14.30 8.06
C VAL A 273 0.02 -14.18 6.64
N GLY A 274 -0.74 -13.57 5.72
CA GLY A 274 -0.26 -13.33 4.36
C GLY A 274 -0.19 -14.55 3.45
N ILE A 275 -0.86 -15.64 3.79
CA ILE A 275 -0.89 -16.85 2.95
C ILE A 275 -2.22 -16.97 2.20
N VAL A 276 -3.31 -16.53 2.80
CA VAL A 276 -4.66 -16.59 2.21
C VAL A 276 -5.36 -15.26 2.41
N VAL A 277 -6.33 -14.98 1.56
CA VAL A 277 -7.22 -13.82 1.71
C VAL A 277 -8.63 -14.24 2.08
N ASP A 278 -9.32 -13.35 2.78
CA ASP A 278 -10.74 -13.49 3.07
C ASP A 278 -11.61 -13.13 1.84
N LYS A 279 -12.93 -13.25 2.01
CA LYS A 279 -13.89 -12.90 0.97
C LYS A 279 -13.93 -11.40 0.70
N GLN A 280 -13.62 -10.56 1.69
CA GLN A 280 -13.74 -9.10 1.60
C GLN A 280 -12.63 -8.50 0.74
N CYS A 281 -11.39 -8.95 0.95
CA CYS A 281 -10.25 -8.63 0.11
C CYS A 281 -10.49 -9.11 -1.33
N ALA A 282 -10.96 -10.35 -1.51
CA ALA A 282 -11.27 -10.88 -2.84
C ALA A 282 -12.41 -10.12 -3.53
N GLU A 283 -13.44 -9.68 -2.79
CA GLU A 283 -14.54 -8.90 -3.34
C GLU A 283 -14.08 -7.51 -3.79
N ALA A 284 -13.18 -6.89 -3.03
CA ALA A 284 -12.54 -5.65 -3.45
C ALA A 284 -11.74 -5.84 -4.75
N VAL A 285 -10.99 -6.94 -4.87
CA VAL A 285 -10.24 -7.29 -6.09
C VAL A 285 -11.16 -7.62 -7.26
N ARG A 286 -12.29 -8.27 -7.00
CA ARG A 286 -13.30 -8.60 -8.03
C ARG A 286 -13.89 -7.34 -8.64
N HIS A 287 -14.21 -6.35 -7.79
CA HIS A 287 -14.84 -5.11 -8.23
C HIS A 287 -13.86 -4.03 -8.72
N SER A 288 -12.55 -4.16 -8.44
CA SER A 288 -11.56 -3.24 -8.99
C SER A 288 -11.22 -3.50 -10.46
N LEU A 289 -11.64 -4.65 -10.99
CA LEU A 289 -11.38 -5.13 -12.35
C LEU A 289 -12.67 -5.22 -13.16
N SER A 290 -12.52 -5.17 -14.49
CA SER A 290 -13.59 -5.64 -15.39
C SER A 290 -13.79 -7.15 -15.23
N ALA A 291 -14.96 -7.66 -15.61
CA ALA A 291 -15.24 -9.10 -15.54
C ALA A 291 -14.23 -9.92 -16.36
N ASP A 292 -13.87 -9.44 -17.55
CA ASP A 292 -12.90 -10.10 -18.44
C ASP A 292 -11.49 -10.08 -17.84
N ASP A 293 -11.05 -8.94 -17.29
CA ASP A 293 -9.75 -8.85 -16.63
C ASP A 293 -9.69 -9.75 -15.39
N TYR A 294 -10.73 -9.74 -14.55
CA TYR A 294 -10.79 -10.60 -13.36
C TYR A 294 -10.66 -12.07 -13.72
N GLN A 295 -11.39 -12.51 -14.75
CA GLN A 295 -11.33 -13.89 -15.23
C GLN A 295 -9.93 -14.22 -15.77
N ALA A 296 -9.32 -13.32 -16.54
CA ALA A 296 -7.97 -13.52 -17.07
C ALA A 296 -6.90 -13.62 -15.95
N PHE A 297 -6.98 -12.76 -14.92
CA PHE A 297 -6.09 -12.85 -13.75
C PHE A 297 -6.35 -14.12 -12.93
N LYS A 298 -7.60 -14.53 -12.80
CA LYS A 298 -7.96 -15.77 -12.10
C LYS A 298 -7.39 -17.00 -12.82
N GLU A 299 -7.56 -17.10 -14.13
CA GLU A 299 -6.95 -18.19 -14.93
C GLU A 299 -5.42 -18.18 -14.84
N TYR A 300 -4.81 -17.00 -14.93
CA TYR A 300 -3.38 -16.85 -14.70
C TYR A 300 -2.96 -17.36 -13.31
N SER A 301 -3.73 -17.04 -12.27
CA SER A 301 -3.46 -17.45 -10.89
C SER A 301 -3.60 -18.96 -10.64
N GLU A 302 -4.52 -19.63 -11.36
CA GLU A 302 -4.73 -21.08 -11.32
C GLU A 302 -3.55 -21.84 -11.95
N GLY A 303 -2.88 -21.24 -12.95
CA GLY A 303 -1.67 -21.79 -13.56
C GLY A 303 -0.43 -21.78 -12.66
N HIS A 304 -0.48 -21.18 -11.47
CA HIS A 304 0.65 -21.11 -10.54
C HIS A 304 0.67 -22.30 -9.57
N GLU A 305 1.73 -23.11 -9.61
CA GLU A 305 1.92 -24.24 -8.69
C GLU A 305 1.82 -23.83 -7.20
N GLY A 306 2.36 -22.66 -6.86
CA GLY A 306 2.31 -22.13 -5.49
C GLY A 306 0.89 -21.83 -5.00
N THR A 307 -0.01 -21.42 -5.89
CA THR A 307 -1.43 -21.20 -5.57
C THR A 307 -2.10 -22.53 -5.25
N THR A 308 -1.94 -23.50 -6.16
CA THR A 308 -2.54 -24.84 -6.02
C THR A 308 -2.12 -25.52 -4.73
N ALA A 309 -0.81 -25.52 -4.42
CA ALA A 309 -0.29 -26.12 -3.21
C ALA A 309 -0.85 -25.48 -1.92
N VAL A 310 -1.06 -24.16 -1.91
CA VAL A 310 -1.67 -23.46 -0.77
C VAL A 310 -3.14 -23.83 -0.63
N LEU A 311 -3.90 -23.88 -1.72
CA LEU A 311 -5.32 -24.24 -1.70
C LEU A 311 -5.52 -25.69 -1.25
N GLU A 312 -4.72 -26.63 -1.75
CA GLU A 312 -4.74 -28.03 -1.30
C GLU A 312 -4.46 -28.15 0.20
N TRP A 313 -3.49 -27.37 0.72
CA TRP A 313 -3.20 -27.33 2.14
C TRP A 313 -4.34 -26.74 2.98
N VAL A 314 -5.03 -25.71 2.48
CA VAL A 314 -6.22 -25.14 3.11
C VAL A 314 -7.35 -26.17 3.13
N ASP A 315 -7.57 -26.85 2.01
CA ASP A 315 -8.66 -27.83 1.86
C ASP A 315 -8.44 -29.08 2.70
N SER A 316 -7.18 -29.47 2.92
CA SER A 316 -6.85 -30.56 3.82
C SER A 316 -7.16 -30.27 5.30
N ARG A 317 -7.50 -29.03 5.66
CA ARG A 317 -7.87 -28.63 7.03
C ARG A 317 -9.40 -28.73 7.23
N PRO A 318 -9.88 -29.36 8.31
CA PRO A 318 -11.30 -29.34 8.63
C PRO A 318 -11.74 -27.92 9.02
N ASN A 319 -13.01 -27.61 8.77
CA ASN A 319 -13.62 -26.38 9.28
C ASN A 319 -13.83 -26.48 10.79
N LEU A 320 -13.49 -25.40 11.49
CA LEU A 320 -13.70 -25.23 12.91
C LEU A 320 -15.16 -24.87 13.21
N THR A 321 -15.67 -25.44 14.31
CA THR A 321 -16.94 -25.07 14.92
C THR A 321 -16.84 -23.71 15.61
N ASP A 322 -17.97 -23.04 15.88
CA ASP A 322 -18.00 -21.74 16.56
C ASP A 322 -17.31 -21.79 17.94
N LYS A 323 -17.44 -22.91 18.65
CA LYS A 323 -16.79 -23.12 19.96
C LYS A 323 -15.27 -23.22 19.83
N GLU A 324 -14.78 -23.92 18.81
CA GLU A 324 -13.35 -24.02 18.54
C GLU A 324 -12.79 -22.67 18.13
N ILE A 325 -13.49 -21.91 17.27
CA ILE A 325 -13.07 -20.57 16.89
C ILE A 325 -13.02 -19.65 18.12
N GLN A 326 -14.07 -19.66 18.95
CA GLN A 326 -14.10 -18.88 20.18
C GLN A 326 -12.93 -19.25 21.11
N SER A 327 -12.54 -20.53 21.18
CA SER A 327 -11.40 -20.97 21.98
C SER A 327 -10.05 -20.43 21.51
N THR A 328 -9.95 -19.98 20.24
CA THR A 328 -8.75 -19.30 19.71
C THR A 328 -8.69 -17.81 20.08
N TRP A 329 -9.74 -17.26 20.68
CA TRP A 329 -9.78 -15.85 21.08
C TRP A 329 -8.96 -15.60 22.35
N ASN A 330 -7.98 -14.69 22.28
CA ASN A 330 -7.21 -14.30 23.45
C ASN A 330 -7.92 -13.16 24.22
N GLU A 331 -8.71 -13.51 25.24
CA GLU A 331 -9.43 -12.52 26.06
C GLU A 331 -8.51 -11.55 26.81
N LYS A 332 -7.29 -11.97 27.17
CA LYS A 332 -6.34 -11.10 27.89
C LYS A 332 -5.86 -9.94 27.02
N GLU A 333 -5.67 -10.18 25.72
CA GLU A 333 -5.15 -9.19 24.77
C GLU A 333 -6.26 -8.44 24.02
N ASN A 334 -7.44 -9.05 23.88
CA ASN A 334 -8.52 -8.54 23.03
C ASN A 334 -9.81 -8.19 23.79
N GLY A 335 -9.88 -8.46 25.09
CA GLY A 335 -11.10 -8.28 25.88
C GLY A 335 -12.15 -9.34 25.56
N LYS A 336 -13.43 -9.02 25.85
CA LYS A 336 -14.54 -9.95 25.66
C LYS A 336 -14.69 -10.32 24.18
N TRP A 337 -15.04 -11.58 23.91
CA TRP A 337 -15.35 -12.04 22.56
C TRP A 337 -16.50 -11.21 21.94
N LEU A 338 -16.22 -10.64 20.76
CA LEU A 338 -17.11 -9.71 20.05
C LEU A 338 -18.03 -10.40 19.04
N GLY A 339 -17.84 -11.71 18.81
CA GLY A 339 -18.43 -12.44 17.70
C GLY A 339 -17.39 -12.82 16.65
N LEU A 340 -17.75 -13.75 15.76
CA LEU A 340 -16.87 -14.28 14.70
C LEU A 340 -16.27 -13.15 13.86
N TRP A 341 -17.15 -12.32 13.30
CA TRP A 341 -16.78 -11.29 12.34
C TRP A 341 -16.06 -10.12 13.00
N GLU A 342 -16.66 -9.52 14.03
CA GLU A 342 -16.08 -8.40 14.76
C GLU A 342 -14.71 -8.74 15.36
N GLY A 343 -14.55 -9.98 15.86
CA GLY A 343 -13.27 -10.47 16.34
C GLY A 343 -12.21 -10.55 15.23
N TYR A 344 -12.60 -11.01 14.04
CA TYR A 344 -11.69 -11.16 12.91
C TYR A 344 -11.23 -9.78 12.39
N CYS A 345 -12.18 -8.85 12.25
CA CYS A 345 -11.90 -7.45 11.92
C CYS A 345 -10.89 -6.83 12.89
N LEU A 346 -11.06 -7.03 14.19
CA LEU A 346 -10.13 -6.52 15.20
C LEU A 346 -8.73 -7.12 15.04
N GLN A 347 -8.63 -8.43 14.76
CA GLN A 347 -7.34 -9.08 14.53
C GLN A 347 -6.64 -8.54 13.28
N MET A 348 -7.37 -8.40 12.17
CA MET A 348 -6.81 -7.85 10.94
C MET A 348 -6.39 -6.39 11.12
N ALA A 349 -7.18 -5.57 11.83
CA ALA A 349 -6.79 -4.21 12.17
C ALA A 349 -5.49 -4.16 12.98
N LYS A 350 -5.37 -4.97 14.04
CA LYS A 350 -4.15 -5.06 14.86
C LYS A 350 -2.95 -5.50 14.02
N LEU A 351 -3.13 -6.53 13.20
CA LEU A 351 -2.09 -7.05 12.33
C LEU A 351 -1.58 -5.98 11.36
N ARG A 352 -2.48 -5.28 10.66
CA ARG A 352 -2.12 -4.19 9.75
C ARG A 352 -1.39 -3.07 10.48
N ALA A 353 -1.86 -2.69 11.67
CA ALA A 353 -1.20 -1.69 12.53
C ALA A 353 0.23 -2.09 12.86
N THR A 354 0.40 -3.32 13.34
CA THR A 354 1.69 -3.89 13.71
C THR A 354 2.64 -3.93 12.52
N ARG A 355 2.19 -4.45 11.38
CA ARG A 355 3.00 -4.53 10.16
C ARG A 355 3.46 -3.15 9.69
N LYS A 356 2.55 -2.18 9.66
CA LYS A 356 2.87 -0.78 9.35
C LYS A 356 3.93 -0.25 10.31
N GLY A 357 3.73 -0.41 11.62
CA GLY A 357 4.69 0.04 12.64
C GLY A 357 6.07 -0.62 12.53
N MET A 358 6.14 -1.91 12.19
CA MET A 358 7.39 -2.65 12.06
C MET A 358 8.11 -2.39 10.73
N ALA A 359 7.38 -2.00 9.67
CA ALA A 359 7.97 -1.67 8.37
C ALA A 359 8.76 -0.36 8.41
N PHE A 360 8.32 0.62 9.20
CA PHE A 360 9.02 1.90 9.33
C PHE A 360 10.19 1.82 10.32
N ARG A 361 11.35 2.41 9.95
CA ARG A 361 12.41 2.74 10.91
C ARG A 361 12.09 4.09 11.52
N GLN A 362 11.99 4.16 12.84
CA GLN A 362 12.15 5.45 13.52
C GLN A 362 13.59 5.90 13.31
N SER A 363 13.83 6.72 12.29
CA SER A 363 15.09 7.44 12.22
C SER A 363 15.06 8.49 13.32
N GLN A 364 16.01 8.47 14.24
CA GLN A 364 16.37 9.69 14.95
C GLN A 364 16.93 10.63 13.90
N GLN A 365 16.05 11.43 13.29
CA GLN A 365 16.46 12.47 12.37
C GLN A 365 17.31 13.43 13.22
N LYS A 366 18.63 13.32 13.11
CA LYS A 366 19.51 14.31 13.70
C LYS A 366 19.22 15.58 12.93
N GLU A 367 18.54 16.53 13.56
CA GLU A 367 18.32 17.83 12.97
C GLU A 367 19.66 18.32 12.40
N PRO A 368 19.68 18.80 11.15
CA PRO A 368 20.91 19.34 10.58
C PRO A 368 21.40 20.40 11.58
N PRO A 369 22.66 20.33 12.04
CA PRO A 369 23.13 21.26 13.05
C PRO A 369 22.91 22.69 12.55
N ASP A 370 22.31 23.55 13.38
CA ASP A 370 21.97 24.95 13.07
C ASP A 370 23.05 25.69 12.26
N ALA A 371 24.32 25.41 12.57
CA ALA A 371 25.46 25.98 11.88
C ALA A 371 25.45 25.73 10.36
N LEU A 372 24.98 24.57 9.90
CA LEU A 372 24.91 24.20 8.50
C LEU A 372 23.75 24.92 7.79
N LEU A 373 22.61 25.10 8.46
CA LEU A 373 21.49 25.91 7.96
C LEU A 373 21.89 27.39 7.87
N ARG A 374 22.59 27.93 8.88
CA ARG A 374 23.12 29.30 8.86
C ARG A 374 24.18 29.50 7.77
N ASP A 375 25.05 28.52 7.55
CA ASP A 375 26.00 28.56 6.45
C ASP A 375 25.26 28.54 5.09
N ALA A 376 24.24 27.70 4.92
CA ALA A 376 23.47 27.61 3.67
C ALA A 376 22.64 28.87 3.36
N ALA A 377 22.32 29.68 4.37
CA ALA A 377 21.58 30.94 4.19
C ALA A 377 22.40 32.07 3.54
N SER A 378 23.71 31.88 3.31
CA SER A 378 24.57 32.92 2.73
C SER A 378 25.51 32.40 1.66
N LEU A 379 25.79 33.22 0.64
CA LEU A 379 26.81 32.91 -0.37
C LEU A 379 28.19 32.62 0.26
N ALA A 380 28.52 33.34 1.34
CA ALA A 380 29.76 33.13 2.09
C ALA A 380 29.81 31.73 2.74
N GLY A 381 28.70 31.26 3.30
CA GLY A 381 28.63 29.91 3.84
C GLY A 381 28.63 28.83 2.76
N TRP A 382 27.99 29.04 1.60
CA TRP A 382 28.16 28.15 0.43
C TRP A 382 29.62 28.03 -0.02
N LYS A 383 30.37 29.14 -0.03
CA LYS A 383 31.82 29.13 -0.31
C LYS A 383 32.60 28.33 0.75
N ARG A 384 32.21 28.40 2.04
CA ARG A 384 32.82 27.59 3.11
C ARG A 384 32.52 26.11 2.94
N ILE A 385 31.25 25.76 2.68
CA ILE A 385 30.80 24.38 2.45
C ILE A 385 31.56 23.77 1.27
N SER A 386 31.60 24.46 0.13
CA SER A 386 32.33 24.02 -1.07
C SER A 386 33.82 23.76 -0.80
N ARG A 387 34.49 24.64 -0.05
CA ARG A 387 35.90 24.44 0.35
C ARG A 387 36.08 23.22 1.26
N ARG A 388 35.15 22.98 2.19
CA ARG A 388 35.18 21.80 3.08
C ARG A 388 35.01 20.50 2.28
N GLU A 389 34.10 20.46 1.31
CA GLU A 389 33.93 19.29 0.44
C GLU A 389 35.16 19.02 -0.43
N LYS A 390 35.75 20.06 -1.02
CA LYS A 390 36.98 19.91 -1.81
C LYS A 390 38.13 19.34 -0.97
N ARG A 391 38.23 19.72 0.31
CA ARG A 391 39.21 19.17 1.27
C ARG A 391 38.89 17.75 1.74
N ARG A 392 37.65 17.26 1.59
CA ARG A 392 37.28 15.87 1.92
C ARG A 392 37.53 14.91 0.76
N ARG A 393 37.59 15.42 -0.48
CA ARG A 393 37.85 14.64 -1.70
C ARG A 393 39.33 14.50 -2.04
N ASN A 394 40.16 15.41 -1.52
CA ASN A 394 41.62 15.32 -1.53
C ASN A 394 42.09 14.70 -0.23
#